data_AF-A0A9Q4BI91-F1
#
_entry.id   AF-A0A9Q4BI91-F1
#
_cell.length_a   1.000
_cell.length_b   1.000
_cell.length_c   1.000
_cell.angle_alpha   90.00
_cell.angle_beta   90.00
_cell.angle_gamma   90.00
#
_symmetry.space_group_name_H-M   'P 1'
#
loop_
_entity.id
_entity.type
_entity.pdbx_description
1 polymer ?
#
loop_
_entity_poly.entity_id
_entity_poly.type
_entity_poly.pdbx_seq_one_letter_code
_entity_poly.pdbx_strand_id
1 'polypeptide(L)'
;MEIKELTASLVNQKNNLTSLLNAALQKQKALVNFDYAGLEDSITREEKAIAFITEGEKGRIKILSELYSRYSISNRTFKLSEFLENTRGLLDAKSQKQIAVTEKELKELITRVSMVNQQNKFLIENSRAFIKETVSRILNARRSLLDKKV
;
A
#
# COMPACT_ATOMS: atom_id res chain seq x y z
N MET A 1 -6.09 -2.16 29.18
CA MET A 1 -4.99 -2.82 28.46
C MET A 1 -5.21 -2.73 26.96
N GLU A 2 -6.39 -3.09 26.47
CA GLU A 2 -6.74 -3.15 25.04
C GLU A 2 -6.68 -1.83 24.23
N ILE A 3 -6.94 -0.66 24.81
CA ILE A 3 -6.80 0.61 24.06
C ILE A 3 -5.33 0.91 23.75
N LYS A 4 -4.41 0.52 24.64
CA LYS A 4 -2.97 0.59 24.37
C LYS A 4 -2.57 -0.39 23.29
N GLU A 5 -3.17 -1.58 23.28
CA GLU A 5 -2.94 -2.61 22.25
C GLU A 5 -3.48 -2.18 20.89
N LEU A 6 -4.67 -1.56 20.83
CA LEU A 6 -5.20 -0.95 19.62
C LEU A 6 -4.26 0.16 19.13
N THR A 7 -3.83 1.04 20.02
CA THR A 7 -2.89 2.13 19.65
C THR A 7 -1.57 1.57 19.12
N ALA A 8 -1.01 0.54 19.76
CA ALA A 8 0.20 -0.13 19.31
C ALA A 8 -0.01 -0.83 17.95
N SER A 9 -1.15 -1.49 17.75
CA SER A 9 -1.53 -2.09 16.47
C SER A 9 -1.58 -1.05 15.35
N LEU A 10 -2.19 0.12 15.60
CA LEU A 10 -2.26 1.21 14.62
C LEU A 10 -0.89 1.80 14.31
N VAL A 11 0.00 1.95 15.30
CA VAL A 11 1.39 2.38 15.08
C VAL A 11 2.14 1.35 14.22
N ASN A 12 1.98 0.06 14.49
CA ASN A 12 2.58 -0.99 13.69
C ASN A 12 2.06 -0.98 12.23
N GLN A 13 0.75 -0.78 12.04
CA GLN A 13 0.17 -0.62 10.71
C GLN A 13 0.76 0.60 9.97
N LYS A 14 0.96 1.72 10.68
CA LYS A 14 1.59 2.93 10.12
C LYS A 14 3.01 2.64 9.64
N ASN A 15 3.78 1.91 10.43
CA ASN A 15 5.15 1.51 10.08
C ASN A 15 5.17 0.56 8.88
N ASN A 16 4.23 -0.38 8.81
CA ASN A 16 4.11 -1.30 7.68
C ASN A 16 3.73 -0.56 6.39
N LEU A 17 2.77 0.37 6.45
CA LEU A 17 2.41 1.22 5.30
C LEU A 17 3.53 2.15 4.86
N THR A 18 4.31 2.69 5.80
CA THR A 18 5.49 3.48 5.50
C THR A 18 6.55 2.64 4.79
N SER A 19 6.73 1.39 5.23
CA SER A 19 7.63 0.43 4.57
C SER A 19 7.17 0.11 3.15
N LEU A 20 5.86 -0.08 2.94
CA LEU A 20 5.29 -0.29 1.61
C LEU A 20 5.49 0.95 0.71
N LEU A 21 5.27 2.16 1.24
CA LEU A 21 5.50 3.40 0.50
C LEU A 21 6.96 3.53 0.06
N ASN A 22 7.90 3.24 0.96
CA ASN A 22 9.32 3.28 0.64
C ASN A 22 9.67 2.25 -0.43
N ALA A 23 9.14 1.03 -0.36
CA ALA A 23 9.35 0.02 -1.39
C ALA A 23 8.80 0.47 -2.76
N ALA A 24 7.59 1.04 -2.79
CA ALA A 24 6.98 1.57 -4.00
C ALA A 24 7.77 2.74 -4.62
N LEU A 25 8.34 3.61 -3.79
CA LEU A 25 9.22 4.71 -4.26
C LEU A 25 10.56 4.19 -4.78
N GLN A 26 11.15 3.16 -4.14
CA GLN A 26 12.36 2.52 -4.66
C GLN A 26 12.09 1.84 -5.99
N LYS A 27 10.94 1.18 -6.14
CA LYS A 27 10.47 0.61 -7.40
C LYS A 27 10.38 1.67 -8.49
N GLN A 28 9.81 2.83 -8.17
CA GLN A 28 9.73 3.96 -9.10
C GLN A 28 11.12 4.39 -9.57
N LYS A 29 12.06 4.55 -8.63
CA LYS A 29 13.45 4.92 -8.92
C LYS A 29 14.13 3.87 -9.80
N ALA A 30 13.94 2.59 -9.50
CA ALA A 30 14.50 1.49 -10.26
C ALA A 30 13.95 1.45 -11.70
N LEU A 31 12.64 1.67 -11.88
CA LEU A 31 12.00 1.76 -13.19
C LEU A 31 12.57 2.89 -14.05
N VAL A 32 12.78 4.08 -13.46
CA VAL A 32 13.34 5.24 -14.17
C VAL A 32 14.80 5.01 -14.56
N ASN A 33 15.57 4.33 -13.72
CA ASN A 33 17.00 4.11 -13.95
C ASN A 33 17.31 2.82 -14.71
N PHE A 34 16.31 2.04 -15.11
CA PHE A 34 16.48 0.70 -15.70
C PHE A 34 17.32 -0.23 -14.81
N ASP A 35 17.21 -0.07 -13.50
CA ASP A 35 17.92 -0.88 -12.50
C ASP A 35 17.12 -2.16 -12.21
N TYR A 36 17.46 -3.25 -12.91
CA TYR A 36 16.77 -4.53 -12.78
C TYR A 36 16.93 -5.16 -11.40
N ALA A 37 18.12 -5.06 -10.79
CA ALA A 37 18.36 -5.61 -9.46
C ALA A 37 17.56 -4.82 -8.41
N GLY A 38 17.58 -3.48 -8.51
CA GLY A 38 16.77 -2.63 -7.66
C GLY A 38 15.26 -2.85 -7.83
N LEU A 39 14.82 -3.22 -9.04
CA LEU A 39 13.42 -3.55 -9.30
C LEU A 39 13.01 -4.84 -8.59
N GLU A 40 13.79 -5.91 -8.70
CA GLU A 40 13.54 -7.18 -8.04
C GLU A 40 13.53 -7.02 -6.51
N ASP A 41 14.54 -6.36 -5.95
CA ASP A 41 14.63 -6.04 -4.53
C ASP A 41 13.40 -5.26 -4.03
N SER A 42 12.94 -4.28 -4.82
CA SER A 42 11.78 -3.47 -4.45
C SER A 42 10.49 -4.29 -4.44
N ILE A 43 10.33 -5.24 -5.37
CA ILE A 43 9.16 -6.13 -5.44
C ILE A 43 9.12 -7.05 -4.21
N THR A 44 10.25 -7.68 -3.86
CA THR A 44 10.31 -8.55 -2.67
C THR A 44 9.97 -7.77 -1.38
N ARG A 45 10.41 -6.51 -1.29
CA ARG A 45 10.07 -5.64 -0.15
C ARG A 45 8.59 -5.27 -0.13
N GLU A 46 7.97 -4.99 -1.29
CA GLU A 46 6.53 -4.75 -1.40
C GLU A 46 5.72 -5.97 -0.93
N GLU A 47 6.06 -7.17 -1.42
CA GLU A 47 5.38 -8.41 -1.06
C GLU A 47 5.43 -8.67 0.46
N LYS A 48 6.62 -8.51 1.05
CA LYS A 48 6.80 -8.64 2.50
C LYS A 48 5.98 -7.61 3.27
N ALA A 49 5.98 -6.35 2.83
CA ALA A 49 5.20 -5.29 3.47
C ALA A 49 3.69 -5.55 3.37
N ILE A 50 3.20 -6.02 2.22
CA ILE A 50 1.80 -6.40 2.01
C ILE A 50 1.40 -7.52 2.98
N ALA A 51 2.21 -8.57 3.10
CA ALA A 51 1.94 -9.66 4.03
C ALA A 51 1.80 -9.16 5.49
N PHE A 52 2.69 -8.26 5.92
CA PHE A 52 2.60 -7.67 7.27
C PHE A 52 1.40 -6.73 7.45
N ILE A 53 1.00 -5.99 6.41
CA ILE A 53 -0.21 -5.17 6.45
C ILE A 53 -1.44 -6.06 6.59
N THR A 54 -1.54 -7.13 5.79
CA THR A 54 -2.66 -8.07 5.85
C THR A 54 -2.77 -8.72 7.23
N GLU A 55 -1.66 -9.16 7.81
CA GLU A 55 -1.67 -9.78 9.14
C GLU A 55 -1.97 -8.75 10.24
N GLY A 56 -1.38 -7.56 10.16
CA GLY A 56 -1.67 -6.46 11.08
C GLY A 56 -3.15 -6.04 11.04
N GLU A 57 -3.80 -6.12 9.88
CA GLU A 57 -5.22 -5.80 9.72
C GLU A 57 -6.13 -6.85 10.35
N LYS A 58 -5.83 -8.15 10.21
CA LYS A 58 -6.54 -9.20 10.95
C LYS A 58 -6.42 -8.99 12.45
N GLY A 59 -5.22 -8.66 12.94
CA GLY A 59 -4.98 -8.34 14.34
C GLY A 59 -5.81 -7.14 14.82
N ARG A 60 -5.84 -6.05 14.05
CA ARG A 60 -6.65 -4.87 14.35
C ARG A 60 -8.14 -5.19 14.42
N ILE A 61 -8.67 -5.98 13.47
CA ILE A 61 -10.07 -6.39 13.46
C ILE A 61 -10.40 -7.22 14.70
N LYS A 62 -9.51 -8.13 15.11
CA LYS A 62 -9.70 -8.92 16.33
C LYS A 62 -9.76 -8.03 17.58
N ILE A 63 -8.80 -7.11 17.75
CA ILE A 63 -8.79 -6.17 18.87
C ILE A 63 -10.05 -5.31 18.88
N LEU A 64 -10.49 -4.81 17.72
CA LEU A 64 -11.75 -4.08 17.64
C LEU A 64 -12.94 -4.96 18.01
N SER A 65 -13.00 -6.21 17.55
CA SER A 65 -14.12 -7.09 17.91
C SER A 65 -14.26 -7.29 19.41
N GLU A 66 -13.14 -7.46 20.12
CA GLU A 66 -13.10 -7.58 21.58
C GLU A 66 -13.54 -6.27 22.28
N LEU A 67 -13.10 -5.12 21.75
CA LEU A 67 -13.50 -3.80 22.26
C LEU A 67 -15.01 -3.53 22.04
N TYR A 68 -15.55 -3.86 20.86
CA TYR A 68 -16.98 -3.69 20.57
C TYR A 68 -17.85 -4.55 21.51
N SER A 69 -17.47 -5.81 21.74
CA SER A 69 -18.15 -6.69 22.70
C SER A 69 -18.12 -6.10 24.10
N ARG A 70 -16.97 -5.58 24.55
CA ARG A 70 -16.85 -4.97 25.88
C ARG A 70 -17.70 -3.73 26.07
N TYR A 71 -17.72 -2.84 25.08
CA TYR A 71 -18.53 -1.62 25.14
C TYR A 71 -19.99 -1.86 24.75
N SER A 72 -20.41 -3.11 24.52
CA SER A 72 -21.78 -3.47 24.10
C SER A 72 -22.22 -2.71 22.84
N ILE A 73 -21.28 -2.40 21.95
CA ILE A 73 -21.55 -1.71 20.70
C ILE A 73 -22.04 -2.74 19.69
N SER A 74 -23.34 -2.70 19.38
CA SER A 74 -23.94 -3.48 18.31
C SER A 74 -23.50 -2.90 16.97
N ASN A 75 -22.48 -3.49 16.36
CA ASN A 75 -22.08 -3.08 15.02
C ASN A 75 -21.61 -4.27 14.18
N ARG A 76 -21.95 -4.24 12.89
CA ARG A 76 -21.61 -5.28 11.92
C ARG A 76 -20.30 -4.98 11.20
N THR A 77 -19.76 -3.76 11.30
CA THR A 77 -18.50 -3.40 10.65
C THR A 77 -17.46 -2.93 11.68
N PHE A 78 -16.31 -3.61 11.73
CA PHE A 78 -15.19 -3.29 12.63
C PHE A 78 -14.33 -2.13 12.09
N LYS A 79 -14.99 -1.04 11.69
CA LYS A 79 -14.34 0.16 11.19
C LYS A 79 -13.89 1.04 12.34
N LEU A 80 -12.67 1.58 12.22
CA LEU A 80 -12.08 2.43 13.25
C LEU A 80 -12.84 3.75 13.44
N SER A 81 -13.37 4.32 12.35
CA SER A 81 -14.19 5.54 12.39
C SER A 81 -15.48 5.34 13.20
N GLU A 82 -16.18 4.21 12.96
CA GLU A 82 -17.40 3.88 13.68
C GLU A 82 -17.09 3.58 15.16
N PHE A 83 -15.94 2.98 15.46
CA PHE A 83 -15.49 2.77 16.83
C PHE A 83 -15.31 4.10 17.57
N LEU A 84 -14.63 5.08 16.95
CA LEU A 84 -14.38 6.40 17.54
C LEU A 84 -15.66 7.21 17.78
N GLU A 85 -16.67 7.06 16.91
CA GLU A 85 -17.98 7.70 17.08
C GLU A 85 -18.76 7.09 18.25
N ASN A 86 -18.80 5.76 18.34
CA ASN A 86 -19.56 5.04 19.36
C ASN A 86 -18.90 5.06 20.76
N THR A 87 -17.60 5.33 20.83
CA THR A 87 -16.85 5.42 22.10
C THR A 87 -16.61 6.86 22.57
N ARG A 88 -17.26 7.84 21.92
CA ARG A 88 -17.14 9.25 22.27
C ARG A 88 -17.67 9.50 23.69
N GLY A 89 -16.78 9.93 24.58
CA GLY A 89 -17.08 10.13 26.01
C GLY A 89 -16.85 8.91 26.91
N LEU A 90 -16.58 7.73 26.35
CA LEU A 90 -16.20 6.52 27.10
C LEU A 90 -14.67 6.34 27.21
N LEU A 91 -13.93 6.94 26.28
CA LEU A 91 -12.46 6.94 26.26
C LEU A 91 -11.91 8.26 26.82
N ASP A 92 -10.69 8.18 27.38
CA ASP A 92 -9.96 9.38 27.75
C ASP A 92 -9.66 10.23 26.50
N ALA A 93 -9.77 11.56 26.65
CA ALA A 93 -9.65 12.49 25.53
C ALA A 93 -8.30 12.39 24.81
N LYS A 94 -7.24 11.97 25.52
CA LYS A 94 -5.90 11.80 24.95
C LYS A 94 -5.84 10.59 24.02
N SER A 95 -6.32 9.43 24.46
CA SER A 95 -6.38 8.21 23.64
C SER A 95 -7.27 8.40 22.43
N GLN A 96 -8.44 9.04 22.61
CA GLN A 96 -9.35 9.30 21.49
C GLN A 96 -8.71 10.20 20.43
N LYS A 97 -8.05 11.29 20.85
CA LYS A 97 -7.30 12.18 19.95
C LYS A 97 -6.16 11.44 19.25
N GLN A 98 -5.41 10.61 19.99
CA GLN A 98 -4.30 9.84 19.41
C GLN A 98 -4.76 8.87 18.32
N ILE A 99 -5.83 8.11 18.58
CA ILE A 99 -6.37 7.15 17.61
C ILE A 99 -6.88 7.88 16.36
N ALA A 100 -7.60 9.00 16.54
CA ALA A 100 -8.10 9.81 15.42
C ALA A 100 -6.96 10.41 14.56
N VAL A 101 -5.88 10.88 15.19
CA VAL A 101 -4.69 11.37 14.47
C VAL A 101 -4.05 10.22 13.69
N THR A 102 -3.81 9.08 14.32
CA THR A 102 -3.20 7.92 13.64
C THR A 102 -4.07 7.42 12.49
N GLU A 103 -5.40 7.40 12.64
CA GLU A 103 -6.33 7.04 11.54
C GLU A 103 -6.16 7.97 10.33
N LYS A 104 -6.07 9.28 10.56
CA LYS A 104 -5.85 10.26 9.49
C LYS A 104 -4.52 10.02 8.79
N GLU A 105 -3.45 9.82 9.54
CA GLU A 105 -2.13 9.52 8.98
C GLU A 105 -2.12 8.22 8.16
N LEU A 106 -2.82 7.17 8.62
CA LEU A 106 -2.97 5.91 7.89
C LEU A 106 -3.71 6.12 6.56
N LYS A 107 -4.80 6.90 6.57
CA LYS A 107 -5.54 7.25 5.35
C LYS A 107 -4.66 8.00 4.35
N GLU A 108 -3.91 8.99 4.82
CA GLU A 108 -2.96 9.75 3.98
C GLU A 108 -1.86 8.84 3.39
N LEU A 109 -1.31 7.93 4.19
CA LEU A 109 -0.33 6.94 3.72
C LEU A 109 -0.91 6.01 2.66
N ILE A 110 -2.13 5.49 2.86
CA ILE A 110 -2.81 4.62 1.87
C ILE A 110 -3.01 5.37 0.56
N THR A 111 -3.48 6.62 0.60
CA THR A 111 -3.65 7.45 -0.60
C THR A 111 -2.31 7.65 -1.32
N ARG A 112 -1.24 7.92 -0.56
CA ARG A 112 0.10 8.14 -1.14
C ARG A 112 0.68 6.88 -1.76
N VAL A 113 0.56 5.73 -1.11
CA VAL A 113 0.95 4.42 -1.67
C VAL A 113 0.18 4.15 -2.96
N SER A 114 -1.14 4.35 -2.96
CA SER A 114 -1.98 4.14 -4.15
C SER A 114 -1.53 5.01 -5.32
N MET A 115 -1.26 6.30 -5.07
CA MET A 115 -0.77 7.23 -6.07
C MET A 115 0.58 6.80 -6.67
N VAL A 116 1.56 6.44 -5.84
CA VAL A 116 2.88 5.99 -6.32
C VAL A 116 2.75 4.69 -7.11
N ASN A 117 1.91 3.75 -6.67
CA ASN A 117 1.67 2.51 -7.40
C ASN A 117 0.99 2.74 -8.75
N GLN A 118 0.07 3.70 -8.84
CA GLN A 118 -0.54 4.09 -10.11
C GLN A 118 0.50 4.70 -11.06
N GLN A 119 1.41 5.54 -10.56
CA GLN A 119 2.52 6.07 -11.34
C GLN A 119 3.46 4.95 -11.82
N ASN A 120 3.81 4.00 -10.96
CA ASN A 120 4.64 2.85 -11.32
C ASN A 120 3.98 2.00 -12.40
N LYS A 121 2.67 1.77 -12.32
CA LYS A 121 1.91 1.08 -13.36
C LYS A 121 2.03 1.79 -14.70
N PHE A 122 1.86 3.11 -14.73
CA PHE A 122 1.99 3.91 -15.95
C PHE A 122 3.40 3.83 -16.56
N LEU A 123 4.46 3.89 -15.74
CA LEU A 123 5.84 3.72 -16.19
C LEU A 123 6.08 2.35 -16.84
N ILE A 124 5.56 1.29 -16.23
CA ILE A 124 5.66 -0.08 -16.76
C ILE A 124 4.90 -0.20 -18.08
N GLU A 125 3.69 0.33 -18.17
CA GLU A 125 2.87 0.30 -19.39
C GLU A 125 3.56 1.01 -20.56
N ASN A 126 4.12 2.20 -20.32
CA ASN A 126 4.88 2.94 -21.33
C ASN A 126 6.15 2.19 -21.76
N SER A 127 6.88 1.62 -20.80
CA SER A 127 8.09 0.83 -21.09
C SER A 127 7.75 -0.36 -22.00
N ARG A 128 6.65 -1.06 -21.71
CA ARG A 128 6.16 -2.18 -22.54
C ARG A 128 5.75 -1.73 -23.94
N ALA A 129 5.06 -0.61 -24.06
CA ALA A 129 4.65 -0.05 -25.35
C ALA A 129 5.88 0.30 -26.21
N PHE A 130 6.87 0.96 -25.63
CA PHE A 130 8.13 1.31 -26.31
C PHE A 130 8.90 0.08 -26.79
N ILE A 131 9.02 -0.96 -25.95
CA ILE A 131 9.66 -2.23 -26.34
C ILE A 131 8.91 -2.87 -27.51
N LYS A 132 7.57 -2.93 -27.44
CA LYS A 132 6.73 -3.50 -28.50
C LYS A 132 6.92 -2.77 -29.83
N GLU A 133 6.96 -1.44 -29.81
CA GLU A 133 7.20 -0.63 -30.99
C GLU A 133 8.60 -0.88 -31.56
N THR A 134 9.62 -0.93 -30.70
CA THR A 134 11.01 -1.21 -31.09
C THR A 134 11.13 -2.57 -31.77
N VAL A 135 10.55 -3.62 -31.18
CA VAL A 135 10.52 -4.96 -31.78
C VAL A 135 9.78 -4.96 -33.12
N SER A 136 8.62 -4.30 -33.22
CA SER A 136 7.86 -4.20 -34.46
C SER A 136 8.67 -3.51 -35.58
N ARG A 137 9.36 -2.41 -35.26
CA ARG A 137 10.22 -1.71 -36.22
C ARG A 137 11.38 -2.59 -36.68
N ILE A 138 12.06 -3.32 -35.79
CA ILE A 138 13.16 -4.23 -36.16
C ILE A 138 12.66 -5.35 -37.08
N LEU A 139 11.51 -5.97 -36.76
CA LEU A 139 10.95 -7.06 -37.56
C LEU A 139 10.46 -6.58 -38.93
N ASN A 140 9.84 -5.39 -39.01
CA ASN A 140 9.38 -4.81 -40.26
C ASN A 140 10.53 -4.26 -41.13
N ALA A 141 11.58 -3.73 -40.51
CA ALA A 141 12.80 -3.33 -41.22
C ALA A 141 13.49 -4.55 -41.87
N ARG A 142 13.51 -5.71 -41.20
CA ARG A 142 14.02 -6.96 -41.80
C ARG A 142 13.20 -7.41 -43.02
N ARG A 143 11.87 -7.27 -43.01
CA ARG A 143 11.03 -7.57 -44.19
C ARG A 143 11.34 -6.64 -45.37
N SER A 144 11.41 -5.32 -45.13
CA SER A 144 11.74 -4.35 -46.19
C SER A 144 13.18 -4.47 -46.73
N LEU A 145 14.13 -5.00 -45.94
CA LEU A 145 15.51 -5.22 -46.39
C LEU A 145 15.65 -6.56 -47.15
N LEU A 146 14.86 -7.57 -46.81
CA LEU A 146 14.84 -8.85 -47.51
C LEU A 146 14.05 -8.76 -48.83
N ASP A 147 12.99 -7.95 -48.89
CA ASP A 147 12.20 -7.70 -50.12
C ASP A 147 12.87 -6.72 -51.10
N LYS A 148 14.05 -6.19 -50.77
CA LYS A 148 14.85 -5.31 -51.65
C LYS A 148 16.01 -6.01 -52.35
N LYS A 149 15.95 -7.33 -52.51
CA LYS A 149 16.80 -8.05 -53.46
C LYS A 149 15.99 -8.41 -54.72
N VAL A 150 16.48 -7.84 -55.82
CA VAL A 150 16.27 -8.17 -57.25
C VAL A 150 15.70 -9.56 -57.50
#